data_AF-A0A3M7J8B9-F1
#
_entry.id   AF-A0A3M7J8B9-F1
#
_cell.length_a   1.000
_cell.length_b   1.000
_cell.length_c   1.000
_cell.angle_alpha   90.00
_cell.angle_beta   90.00
_cell.angle_gamma   90.00
#
_symmetry.space_group_name_H-M   'P 1'
#
loop_
_entity.id
_entity.type
_entity.pdbx_description
1 polymer ?
#
loop_
_entity_poly.entity_id
_entity_poly.type
_entity_poly.pdbx_seq_one_letter_code
_entity_poly.pdbx_strand_id
1 'polypeptide(L)'
;MAPSHLQHRRTHNLLLISKLLAQRDVASPFTLVLDSLEQAARPLIAEYIRRAKAANVQTIFVSFETLRKPRNVDSFICAWNQPGPSWQKEVANTIRLQPTQRKLLILDALNPLSTTHSLDLPALLSSFIGPGTSLVAVYHTDIPISPSITHRDPYSPAPLTLLNYLATTIFTVHCLQHVMARKKARDRSLEEPSFGLDQSVEGLMQGLGANGGEGLVLEMEHRRKSGRGVREWYILPHGSRANPNRLGPLSKEKFMLLEDHPDYRSPEPDATADAEEGGPEATTFELGLTDKQRRDREGVVLPYHDAQKGGVEGGRILYDMGSEDDFDEEEDEI
;
A
#
# COMPACT_ATOMS: atom_id res chain seq x y z
N MET A 1 -26.55 17.70 -5.65
CA MET A 1 -25.23 17.82 -6.29
C MET A 1 -24.54 16.46 -6.17
N ALA A 2 -24.07 15.88 -7.28
CA ALA A 2 -23.32 14.64 -7.22
C ALA A 2 -22.00 14.88 -6.46
N PRO A 3 -21.55 13.97 -5.58
CA PRO A 3 -20.29 14.12 -4.89
C PRO A 3 -19.15 14.22 -5.92
N SER A 4 -18.20 15.13 -5.68
CA SER A 4 -17.03 15.24 -6.56
C SER A 4 -16.26 13.92 -6.58
N HIS A 5 -15.59 13.61 -7.69
CA HIS A 5 -14.84 12.35 -7.85
C HIS A 5 -13.84 12.10 -6.71
N LEU A 6 -13.28 13.17 -6.13
CA LEU A 6 -12.41 13.13 -4.96
C LEU A 6 -13.15 12.69 -3.68
N GLN A 7 -14.35 13.19 -3.42
CA GLN A 7 -15.16 12.77 -2.27
C GLN A 7 -15.54 11.28 -2.37
N HIS A 8 -15.85 10.81 -3.59
CA HIS A 8 -16.12 9.40 -3.83
C HIS A 8 -14.88 8.53 -3.57
N ARG A 9 -13.69 8.92 -4.05
CA ARG A 9 -12.42 8.25 -3.75
C ARG A 9 -12.15 8.16 -2.25
N ARG A 10 -12.28 9.29 -1.54
CA ARG A 10 -12.05 9.39 -0.09
C ARG A 10 -12.95 8.43 0.70
N THR A 11 -14.26 8.51 0.46
CA THR A 11 -15.24 7.66 1.15
C THR A 11 -15.02 6.17 0.84
N HIS A 12 -14.75 5.82 -0.42
CA HIS A 12 -14.42 4.45 -0.80
C HIS A 12 -13.19 3.91 -0.05
N ASN A 13 -12.11 4.69 0.03
CA ASN A 13 -10.87 4.26 0.64
C ASN A 13 -10.98 4.13 2.17
N LEU A 14 -11.67 5.07 2.83
CA LEU A 14 -11.96 4.96 4.27
C LEU A 14 -12.83 3.74 4.61
N LEU A 15 -13.83 3.44 3.78
CA LEU A 15 -14.64 2.24 3.93
C LEU A 15 -13.82 0.97 3.70
N LEU A 16 -12.91 0.98 2.74
CA LEU A 16 -12.03 -0.16 2.44
C LEU A 16 -11.13 -0.49 3.63
N ILE A 17 -10.41 0.49 4.18
CA ILE A 17 -9.55 0.24 5.36
C ILE A 17 -10.38 -0.20 6.56
N SER A 18 -11.56 0.40 6.79
CA SER A 18 -12.45 0.01 7.88
C SER A 18 -12.92 -1.44 7.73
N LYS A 19 -13.24 -1.88 6.50
CA LYS A 19 -13.61 -3.26 6.17
C LYS A 19 -12.47 -4.24 6.42
N LEU A 20 -11.25 -3.92 5.98
CA LEU A 20 -10.08 -4.78 6.14
C LEU A 20 -9.72 -4.99 7.61
N LEU A 21 -9.70 -3.92 8.40
CA LEU A 21 -9.36 -3.98 9.82
C LEU A 21 -10.44 -4.64 10.68
N ALA A 22 -11.71 -4.56 10.26
CA ALA A 22 -12.82 -5.21 10.96
C ALA A 22 -13.03 -6.68 10.55
N GLN A 23 -12.21 -7.20 9.63
CA GLN A 23 -12.33 -8.56 9.05
C GLN A 23 -13.76 -8.92 8.62
N ARG A 24 -14.49 -7.95 8.04
CA ARG A 24 -15.83 -8.20 7.51
C ARG A 24 -15.72 -8.96 6.17
N ASP A 25 -16.61 -9.93 5.96
CA ASP A 25 -16.70 -10.77 4.74
C ASP A 25 -15.41 -11.49 4.31
N VAL A 26 -14.51 -11.84 5.24
CA VAL A 26 -13.20 -12.42 4.90
C VAL A 26 -12.47 -11.54 3.86
N ALA A 27 -12.46 -10.23 4.10
CA ALA A 27 -11.91 -9.24 3.17
C ALA A 27 -10.45 -9.53 2.77
N SER A 28 -9.67 -10.13 3.67
CA SER A 28 -8.30 -10.56 3.42
C SER A 28 -8.05 -11.88 4.15
N PRO A 29 -7.82 -13.00 3.44
CA PRO A 29 -7.44 -14.27 4.06
C PRO A 29 -6.04 -14.20 4.66
N PHE A 30 -5.10 -13.50 4.00
CA PHE A 30 -3.75 -13.27 4.49
C PHE A 30 -3.37 -11.80 4.37
N THR A 31 -3.18 -11.17 5.53
CA THR A 31 -2.65 -9.83 5.68
C THR A 31 -1.21 -9.89 6.20
N LEU A 32 -0.28 -9.32 5.44
CA LEU A 32 1.11 -9.16 5.83
C LEU A 32 1.33 -7.74 6.35
N VAL A 33 1.97 -7.62 7.50
CA VAL A 33 2.38 -6.33 8.07
C VAL A 33 3.89 -6.25 8.03
N LEU A 34 4.41 -5.25 7.31
CA LEU A 34 5.82 -4.94 7.26
C LEU A 34 6.09 -3.80 8.23
N ASP A 35 6.97 -4.04 9.20
CA ASP A 35 7.39 -3.05 10.16
C ASP A 35 8.91 -2.99 10.29
N SER A 36 9.38 -1.95 10.96
CA SER A 36 10.79 -1.64 11.15
C SER A 36 11.04 -1.19 12.58
N LEU A 37 12.31 -1.04 12.96
CA LEU A 37 12.74 -0.45 14.22
C LEU A 37 12.24 0.99 14.36
N GLU A 38 12.09 1.70 13.24
CA GLU A 38 11.57 3.08 13.22
C GLU A 38 10.09 3.13 13.60
N GLN A 39 9.31 2.11 13.26
CA GLN A 39 7.91 2.01 13.68
C GLN A 39 7.45 0.54 13.74
N ALA A 40 7.21 0.05 14.96
CA ALA A 40 6.71 -1.30 15.19
C ALA A 40 5.23 -1.46 14.83
N ALA A 41 4.83 -2.67 14.42
CA ALA A 41 3.44 -3.04 14.09
C ALA A 41 2.49 -3.11 15.29
N ARG A 42 3.00 -3.08 16.52
CA ARG A 42 2.23 -3.28 17.77
C ARG A 42 0.94 -2.45 17.85
N PRO A 43 0.92 -1.14 17.51
CA PRO A 43 -0.30 -0.34 17.59
C PRO A 43 -1.36 -0.77 16.57
N LEU A 44 -0.95 -1.20 15.37
CA LEU A 44 -1.85 -1.75 14.35
C LEU A 44 -2.43 -3.09 14.82
N ILE A 45 -1.60 -3.97 15.36
CA ILE A 45 -2.05 -5.25 15.92
C ILE A 45 -3.03 -5.04 17.09
N ALA A 46 -2.77 -4.06 17.96
CA ALA A 46 -3.69 -3.70 19.03
C ALA A 46 -5.06 -3.23 18.50
N GLU A 47 -5.08 -2.50 17.39
CA GLU A 47 -6.31 -2.06 16.73
C GLU A 47 -7.08 -3.24 16.13
N TYR A 48 -6.39 -4.20 15.51
CA TYR A 48 -6.98 -5.46 15.05
C TYR A 48 -7.64 -6.24 16.19
N ILE A 49 -6.94 -6.43 17.30
CA ILE A 49 -7.47 -7.13 18.49
C ILE A 49 -8.68 -6.39 19.05
N ARG A 50 -8.61 -5.05 19.14
CA ARG A 50 -9.72 -4.22 19.63
C ARG A 50 -10.97 -4.37 18.78
N ARG A 51 -10.82 -4.35 17.44
CA ARG A 51 -11.93 -4.53 16.49
C ARG A 51 -12.47 -5.95 16.48
N ALA A 52 -11.60 -6.96 16.57
CA ALA A 52 -11.99 -8.36 16.66
C ALA A 52 -12.87 -8.61 17.89
N LYS A 53 -12.48 -8.08 19.06
CA LYS A 53 -13.31 -8.13 20.28
C LYS A 53 -14.66 -7.45 20.10
N ALA A 54 -14.70 -6.28 19.47
CA ALA A 54 -15.96 -5.57 19.20
C ALA A 54 -16.87 -6.32 18.20
N ALA A 55 -16.28 -7.11 17.30
CA ALA A 55 -16.99 -7.92 16.31
C ALA A 55 -17.26 -9.38 16.75
N ASN A 56 -16.95 -9.72 18.01
CA ASN A 56 -17.06 -11.06 18.58
C ASN A 56 -16.32 -12.15 17.78
N VAL A 57 -15.15 -11.80 17.24
CA VAL A 57 -14.25 -12.69 16.50
C VAL A 57 -13.25 -13.29 17.48
N GLN A 58 -13.07 -14.61 17.44
CA GLN A 58 -12.12 -15.31 18.31
C GLN A 58 -10.69 -14.94 17.90
N THR A 59 -9.90 -14.42 18.84
CA THR A 59 -8.53 -13.98 18.58
C THR A 59 -7.53 -15.00 19.11
N ILE A 60 -6.75 -15.58 18.20
CA ILE A 60 -5.66 -16.52 18.48
C ILE A 60 -4.35 -15.79 18.21
N PHE A 61 -3.51 -15.64 19.24
CA PHE A 61 -2.21 -14.97 19.12
C PHE A 61 -1.10 -16.00 19.29
N VAL A 62 -0.26 -16.15 18.27
CA VAL A 62 0.93 -17.00 18.29
C VAL A 62 2.14 -16.11 18.49
N SER A 63 2.94 -16.43 19.50
CA SER A 63 4.07 -15.63 19.90
C SER A 63 5.42 -16.32 19.67
N PHE A 64 6.27 -15.64 18.90
CA PHE A 64 7.69 -15.92 18.71
C PHE A 64 8.58 -14.96 19.51
N GLU A 65 8.14 -13.71 19.74
CA GLU A 65 8.93 -12.71 20.48
C GLU A 65 8.16 -12.02 21.63
N THR A 66 6.84 -12.07 21.60
CA THR A 66 5.96 -11.46 22.61
C THR A 66 5.87 -12.29 23.90
N LEU A 67 6.65 -11.94 24.93
CA LEU A 67 6.65 -12.69 26.20
C LEU A 67 5.35 -12.59 27.03
N ARG A 68 4.58 -11.51 26.88
CA ARG A 68 3.39 -11.23 27.70
C ARG A 68 2.13 -11.26 26.85
N LYS A 69 1.11 -12.01 27.29
CA LYS A 69 -0.19 -12.07 26.63
C LYS A 69 -0.79 -10.66 26.44
N PRO A 70 -1.09 -10.26 25.19
CA PRO A 70 -1.76 -8.99 24.92
C PRO A 70 -3.17 -8.96 25.52
N ARG A 71 -3.65 -7.76 25.87
CA ARG A 71 -5.02 -7.58 26.39
C ARG A 71 -6.03 -7.99 25.32
N ASN A 72 -7.18 -8.55 25.74
CA ASN A 72 -8.30 -8.88 24.85
C ASN A 72 -8.05 -10.02 23.84
N VAL A 73 -7.02 -10.85 24.06
CA VAL A 73 -6.77 -12.06 23.28
C VAL A 73 -7.42 -13.27 23.96
N ASP A 74 -8.09 -14.14 23.20
CA ASP A 74 -8.73 -15.34 23.73
C ASP A 74 -7.68 -16.43 24.00
N SER A 75 -6.99 -16.87 22.94
CA SER A 75 -5.96 -17.92 23.00
C SER A 75 -4.56 -17.34 22.76
N PHE A 76 -3.60 -17.71 23.60
CA PHE A 76 -2.21 -17.25 23.50
C PHE A 76 -1.27 -18.46 23.46
N ILE A 77 -0.59 -18.65 22.34
CA ILE A 77 0.25 -19.82 22.05
C ILE A 77 1.71 -19.36 22.01
N CYS A 78 2.54 -19.89 22.91
CA CYS A 78 3.96 -19.55 23.03
C CYS A 78 4.81 -20.41 22.09
N ALA A 79 4.94 -20.03 20.82
CA ALA A 79 5.74 -20.76 19.84
C ALA A 79 7.25 -20.72 20.17
N TRP A 80 7.73 -19.69 20.88
CA TRP A 80 9.13 -19.61 21.33
C TRP A 80 9.53 -20.68 22.35
N ASN A 81 8.57 -21.30 23.04
CA ASN A 81 8.82 -22.32 24.07
C ASN A 81 8.58 -23.76 23.58
N GLN A 82 8.27 -23.95 22.29
CA GLN A 82 7.87 -25.25 21.76
C GLN A 82 8.51 -25.53 20.40
N PRO A 83 8.76 -26.81 20.05
CA PRO A 83 9.26 -27.15 18.72
C PRO A 83 8.17 -26.93 17.65
N GLY A 84 8.59 -26.64 16.41
CA GLY A 84 7.74 -26.29 15.27
C GLY A 84 6.41 -27.06 15.16
N PRO A 85 6.45 -28.40 15.09
CA PRO A 85 5.23 -29.20 14.92
C PRO A 85 4.23 -29.14 16.08
N SER A 86 4.67 -28.77 17.30
CA SER A 86 3.82 -28.77 18.50
C SER A 86 2.89 -27.56 18.51
N TRP A 87 3.43 -26.36 18.30
CA TRP A 87 2.61 -25.16 18.25
C TRP A 87 1.69 -25.16 17.02
N GLN A 88 2.14 -25.73 15.89
CA GLN A 88 1.30 -25.87 14.69
C GLN A 88 0.05 -26.73 14.95
N LYS A 89 0.23 -27.86 15.67
CA LYS A 89 -0.89 -28.71 16.11
C LYS A 89 -1.80 -27.98 17.09
N GLU A 90 -1.23 -27.22 18.03
CA GLU A 90 -1.99 -26.41 18.99
C GLU A 90 -2.86 -25.36 18.29
N VAL A 91 -2.31 -24.65 17.31
CA VAL A 91 -3.05 -23.70 16.46
C VAL A 91 -4.16 -24.41 15.69
N ALA A 92 -3.84 -25.52 15.00
CA ALA A 92 -4.83 -26.28 14.23
C ALA A 92 -5.98 -26.80 15.11
N ASN A 93 -5.67 -27.28 16.32
CA ASN A 93 -6.68 -27.72 17.28
C ASN A 93 -7.55 -26.55 17.75
N THR A 94 -6.95 -25.40 18.04
CA THR A 94 -7.68 -24.19 18.45
C THR A 94 -8.63 -23.71 17.35
N ILE A 95 -8.19 -23.76 16.09
CA ILE A 95 -9.03 -23.44 14.93
C ILE A 95 -10.19 -24.44 14.79
N ARG A 96 -9.98 -25.72 15.12
CA ARG A 96 -11.03 -26.76 15.02
C ARG A 96 -12.06 -26.74 16.15
N LEU A 97 -11.71 -26.22 17.34
CA LEU A 97 -12.60 -26.22 18.52
C LEU A 97 -13.93 -25.47 18.29
N GLN A 98 -13.94 -24.40 17.48
CA GLN A 98 -15.13 -23.58 17.24
C GLN A 98 -15.32 -23.30 15.74
N PRO A 99 -15.77 -24.27 14.93
CA PRO A 99 -15.76 -24.15 13.47
C PRO A 99 -16.70 -23.06 12.91
N THR A 100 -17.76 -22.70 13.66
CA THR A 100 -18.76 -21.72 13.23
C THR A 100 -18.40 -20.27 13.55
N GLN A 101 -17.44 -20.04 14.46
CA GLN A 101 -17.02 -18.71 14.84
C GLN A 101 -15.88 -18.23 13.92
N ARG A 102 -15.96 -16.96 13.51
CA ARG A 102 -14.86 -16.29 12.78
C ARG A 102 -13.65 -16.18 13.69
N LYS A 103 -12.47 -16.42 13.12
CA LYS A 103 -11.19 -16.41 13.84
C LYS A 103 -10.20 -15.44 13.22
N LEU A 104 -9.48 -14.75 14.09
CA LEU A 104 -8.33 -13.93 13.74
C LEU A 104 -7.08 -14.61 14.30
N LEU A 105 -6.24 -15.11 13.42
CA LEU A 105 -4.93 -15.65 13.77
C LEU A 105 -3.87 -14.55 13.60
N ILE A 106 -3.13 -14.25 14.66
CA ILE A 106 -2.06 -13.26 14.66
C ILE A 106 -0.73 -13.95 14.90
N LEU A 107 0.23 -13.76 13.99
CA LEU A 107 1.62 -14.16 14.17
C LEU A 107 2.45 -12.90 14.43
N ASP A 108 3.14 -12.82 15.57
CA ASP A 108 3.89 -11.62 15.97
C ASP A 108 5.20 -11.41 15.22
N ALA A 109 5.85 -12.47 14.73
CA ALA A 109 7.03 -12.38 13.87
C ALA A 109 7.15 -13.59 12.94
N LEU A 110 7.27 -13.34 11.63
CA LEU A 110 7.51 -14.37 10.62
C LEU A 110 9.00 -14.64 10.40
N ASN A 111 9.90 -13.75 10.81
CA ASN A 111 11.33 -13.87 10.58
C ASN A 111 11.91 -15.23 11.04
N PRO A 112 11.58 -15.76 12.25
CA PRO A 112 12.06 -17.07 12.68
C PRO A 112 11.62 -18.22 11.75
N LEU A 113 10.40 -18.13 11.20
CA LEU A 113 9.88 -19.12 10.26
C LEU A 113 10.54 -18.98 8.89
N SER A 114 10.79 -17.76 8.43
CA SER A 114 11.52 -17.49 7.19
C SER A 114 12.98 -17.98 7.24
N THR A 115 13.60 -17.98 8.42
CA THR A 115 14.96 -18.52 8.61
C THR A 115 14.97 -20.06 8.65
N THR A 116 13.97 -20.68 9.30
CA THR A 116 14.00 -22.13 9.58
C THR A 116 13.29 -22.97 8.51
N HIS A 117 12.21 -22.46 7.90
CA HIS A 117 11.31 -23.20 7.01
C HIS A 117 10.91 -22.35 5.80
N SER A 118 11.87 -21.70 5.13
CA SER A 118 11.59 -20.79 4.01
C SER A 118 10.74 -21.39 2.88
N LEU A 119 11.00 -22.65 2.51
CA LEU A 119 10.31 -23.36 1.42
C LEU A 119 8.92 -23.87 1.83
N ASP A 120 8.73 -24.30 3.08
CA ASP A 120 7.46 -24.85 3.58
C ASP A 120 6.51 -23.77 4.11
N LEU A 121 6.98 -22.52 4.22
CA LEU A 121 6.21 -21.39 4.74
C LEU A 121 4.86 -21.20 4.02
N PRO A 122 4.76 -21.24 2.67
CA PRO A 122 3.47 -21.11 2.00
C PRO A 122 2.49 -22.23 2.36
N ALA A 123 2.97 -23.47 2.42
CA ALA A 123 2.15 -24.63 2.77
C ALA A 123 1.65 -24.51 4.22
N LEU A 124 2.52 -24.08 5.12
CA LEU A 124 2.20 -23.83 6.52
C LEU A 124 1.14 -22.73 6.67
N LEU A 125 1.35 -21.55 6.08
CA LEU A 125 0.39 -20.45 6.17
C LEU A 125 -0.95 -20.82 5.54
N SER A 126 -0.93 -21.54 4.41
CA SER A 126 -2.14 -22.03 3.74
C SER A 126 -2.92 -23.00 4.62
N SER A 127 -2.25 -23.80 5.45
CA SER A 127 -2.93 -24.74 6.36
C SER A 127 -3.76 -24.06 7.45
N PHE A 128 -3.46 -22.80 7.78
CA PHE A 128 -4.18 -22.00 8.76
C PHE A 128 -5.31 -21.17 8.16
N ILE A 129 -5.25 -20.91 6.85
CA ILE A 129 -6.24 -20.10 6.13
C ILE A 129 -7.45 -20.98 5.80
N GLY A 130 -8.64 -20.50 6.14
CA GLY A 130 -9.90 -21.19 5.86
C GLY A 130 -11.06 -20.19 5.72
N PRO A 131 -12.27 -20.65 5.35
CA PRO A 131 -13.42 -19.78 5.04
C PRO A 131 -13.93 -18.92 6.22
N GLY A 132 -13.42 -19.14 7.43
CA GLY A 132 -13.71 -18.33 8.62
C GLY A 132 -12.47 -17.85 9.37
N THR A 133 -11.27 -18.05 8.83
CA THR A 133 -10.00 -17.69 9.50
C THR A 133 -9.26 -16.65 8.67
N SER A 134 -9.04 -15.47 9.26
CA SER A 134 -8.15 -14.45 8.72
C SER A 134 -6.80 -14.50 9.42
N LEU A 135 -5.72 -14.54 8.65
CA LEU A 135 -4.35 -14.53 9.14
C LEU A 135 -3.76 -13.12 9.02
N VAL A 136 -3.25 -12.58 10.12
CA VAL A 136 -2.43 -11.37 10.17
C VAL A 136 -1.06 -11.76 10.67
N ALA A 137 -0.02 -11.47 9.89
CA ALA A 137 1.35 -11.82 10.28
C ALA A 137 2.28 -10.63 10.11
N VAL A 138 3.18 -10.44 11.06
CA VAL A 138 4.17 -9.37 11.05
C VAL A 138 5.51 -9.90 10.53
N TYR A 139 6.16 -9.11 9.70
CA TYR A 139 7.50 -9.38 9.20
C TYR A 139 8.35 -8.12 9.39
N HIS A 140 9.43 -8.25 10.17
CA HIS A 140 10.35 -7.17 10.45
C HIS A 140 11.32 -7.01 9.27
N THR A 141 11.30 -5.86 8.60
CA THR A 141 12.18 -5.58 7.44
C THR A 141 13.64 -5.46 7.84
N ASP A 142 13.88 -5.11 9.10
CA ASP A 142 15.21 -4.76 9.60
C ASP A 142 15.98 -5.95 10.18
N ILE A 143 15.35 -7.14 10.21
CA ILE A 143 16.00 -8.37 10.66
C ILE A 143 16.58 -9.07 9.41
N PRO A 144 17.91 -9.05 9.21
CA PRO A 144 18.52 -9.70 8.07
C PRO A 144 18.33 -11.22 8.17
N ILE A 145 17.95 -11.83 7.06
CA ILE A 145 17.98 -13.29 6.92
C ILE A 145 19.39 -13.68 6.46
N SER A 146 19.99 -14.69 7.10
CA SER A 146 21.34 -15.14 6.75
C SER A 146 21.43 -15.47 5.25
N PRO A 147 22.46 -14.97 4.54
CA PRO A 147 22.63 -15.22 3.11
C PRO A 147 22.82 -16.71 2.81
N SER A 148 23.34 -17.48 3.76
CA SER A 148 23.45 -18.95 3.62
C SER A 148 22.11 -19.67 3.47
N ILE A 149 20.99 -19.01 3.81
CA ILE A 149 19.63 -19.55 3.66
C ILE A 149 19.01 -19.07 2.34
N THR A 150 19.25 -17.82 1.94
CA THR A 150 18.77 -17.27 0.67
C THR A 150 19.51 -17.86 -0.54
N HIS A 151 20.77 -18.27 -0.37
CA HIS A 151 21.59 -18.89 -1.42
C HIS A 151 21.55 -20.42 -1.42
N ARG A 152 20.70 -21.08 -0.61
CA ARG A 152 20.56 -22.54 -0.69
C ARG A 152 20.08 -23.01 -2.07
N ASP A 153 19.26 -22.20 -2.71
CA ASP A 153 18.79 -22.43 -4.07
C ASP A 153 18.74 -21.07 -4.80
N PRO A 154 19.61 -20.84 -5.79
CA PRO A 154 19.63 -19.60 -6.58
C PRO A 154 18.31 -19.28 -7.29
N TYR A 155 17.45 -20.28 -7.51
CA TYR A 155 16.17 -20.12 -8.21
C TYR A 155 14.99 -19.89 -7.26
N SER A 156 15.20 -20.01 -5.95
CA SER A 156 14.15 -19.78 -4.96
C SER A 156 14.04 -18.29 -4.63
N PRO A 157 12.82 -17.71 -4.62
CA PRO A 157 12.65 -16.32 -4.24
C PRO A 157 12.99 -16.11 -2.77
N ALA A 158 13.49 -14.92 -2.44
CA ALA A 158 13.68 -14.53 -1.05
C ALA A 158 12.35 -14.64 -0.25
N PRO A 159 12.39 -15.00 1.05
CA PRO A 159 11.16 -15.21 1.84
C PRO A 159 10.23 -13.99 1.86
N LEU A 160 10.77 -12.77 1.92
CA LEU A 160 9.97 -11.55 1.85
C LEU A 160 9.24 -11.41 0.50
N THR A 161 9.92 -11.72 -0.62
CA THR A 161 9.31 -11.71 -1.95
C THR A 161 8.17 -12.71 -2.04
N LEU A 162 8.36 -13.91 -1.48
CA LEU A 162 7.33 -14.94 -1.42
C LEU A 162 6.13 -14.51 -0.56
N LEU A 163 6.37 -13.92 0.61
CA LEU A 163 5.32 -13.40 1.49
C LEU A 163 4.52 -12.27 0.84
N ASN A 164 5.21 -11.32 0.20
CA ASN A 164 4.57 -10.26 -0.58
C ASN A 164 3.75 -10.84 -1.75
N TYR A 165 4.21 -11.91 -2.39
CA TYR A 165 3.44 -12.57 -3.43
C TYR A 165 2.17 -13.25 -2.89
N LEU A 166 2.24 -13.92 -1.74
CA LEU A 166 1.10 -14.63 -1.15
C LEU A 166 0.09 -13.71 -0.46
N ALA A 167 0.53 -12.55 0.03
CA ALA A 167 -0.32 -11.61 0.75
C ALA A 167 -1.43 -11.05 -0.14
N THR A 168 -2.65 -11.04 0.40
CA THR A 168 -3.80 -10.38 -0.24
C THR A 168 -3.90 -8.91 0.13
N THR A 169 -3.41 -8.56 1.32
CA THR A 169 -3.26 -7.19 1.79
C THR A 169 -1.90 -7.06 2.44
N ILE A 170 -1.17 -6.00 2.10
CA ILE A 170 0.11 -5.65 2.68
C ILE A 170 -0.05 -4.30 3.38
N PHE A 171 0.36 -4.23 4.64
CA PHE A 171 0.47 -2.98 5.38
C PHE A 171 1.94 -2.70 5.64
N THR A 172 2.48 -1.65 5.05
CA THR A 172 3.79 -1.14 5.41
C THR A 172 3.59 -0.01 6.42
N VAL A 173 4.23 -0.17 7.57
CA VAL A 173 4.09 0.74 8.71
C VAL A 173 5.23 1.75 8.69
N HIS A 174 4.88 3.04 8.75
CA HIS A 174 5.82 4.15 8.74
C HIS A 174 5.62 5.05 9.96
N CYS A 175 6.71 5.59 10.50
CA CYS A 175 6.63 6.58 11.58
C CYS A 175 6.05 7.91 11.05
N LEU A 176 5.02 8.44 11.72
CA LEU A 176 4.37 9.69 11.31
C LEU A 176 5.36 10.85 11.26
N GLN A 177 6.23 10.98 12.26
CA GLN A 177 7.19 12.09 12.34
C GLN A 177 8.20 12.08 11.19
N HIS A 178 8.65 10.90 10.78
CA HIS A 178 9.58 10.74 9.65
C HIS A 178 8.92 11.09 8.32
N VAL A 179 7.68 10.65 8.11
CA VAL A 179 6.90 11.01 6.91
C VAL A 179 6.68 12.52 6.82
N MET A 180 6.34 13.16 7.94
CA MET A 180 6.18 14.63 7.99
C MET A 180 7.50 15.37 7.78
N ALA A 181 8.62 14.86 8.32
CA ALA A 181 9.93 15.44 8.12
C ALA A 181 10.36 15.39 6.65
N ARG A 182 10.13 14.25 5.96
CA ARG A 182 10.38 14.11 4.52
C ARG A 182 9.51 15.05 3.69
N LYS A 183 8.21 15.14 4.00
CA LYS A 183 7.29 16.08 3.36
C LYS A 183 7.75 17.54 3.53
N LYS A 184 8.11 17.94 4.76
CA LYS A 184 8.60 19.29 5.06
C LYS A 184 9.92 19.64 4.35
N ALA A 185 10.82 18.66 4.20
CA ALA A 185 12.04 18.84 3.42
C ALA A 185 11.71 19.05 1.94
N ARG A 186 10.86 18.19 1.36
CA ARG A 186 10.39 18.29 -0.03
C ARG A 186 9.71 19.63 -0.33
N ASP A 187 8.85 20.10 0.57
CA ASP A 187 8.15 21.39 0.41
C ASP A 187 9.08 22.60 0.47
N ARG A 188 10.26 22.43 1.06
CA ARG A 188 11.32 23.44 1.13
C ARG A 188 12.43 23.22 0.10
N SER A 189 12.27 22.23 -0.78
CA SER A 189 13.30 21.79 -1.73
C SER A 189 14.64 21.46 -1.05
N LEU A 190 14.59 20.94 0.17
CA LEU A 190 15.75 20.44 0.91
C LEU A 190 15.91 18.93 0.69
N GLU A 191 17.11 18.42 0.97
CA GLU A 191 17.37 16.98 0.97
C GLU A 191 16.45 16.25 1.96
N GLU A 192 15.83 15.16 1.51
CA GLU A 192 14.94 14.38 2.34
C GLU A 192 15.74 13.61 3.41
N PRO A 193 15.37 13.70 4.70
CA PRO A 193 16.04 12.92 5.73
C PRO A 193 15.83 11.42 5.53
N SER A 194 16.93 10.68 5.55
CA SER A 194 16.96 9.22 5.61
C SER A 194 16.88 8.74 7.06
N PHE A 195 16.23 7.59 7.28
CA PHE A 195 16.03 6.99 8.60
C PHE A 195 16.27 5.49 8.50
N GLY A 196 16.65 4.84 9.61
CA GLY A 196 16.90 3.40 9.66
C GLY A 196 17.97 2.94 8.68
N LEU A 197 17.68 1.83 7.99
CA LEU A 197 18.61 1.19 7.05
C LEU A 197 18.99 2.08 5.85
N ASP A 198 18.14 3.04 5.48
CA ASP A 198 18.41 3.95 4.36
C ASP A 198 19.64 4.84 4.61
N GLN A 199 20.03 5.05 5.87
CA GLN A 199 21.22 5.83 6.23
C GLN A 199 22.52 5.12 5.84
N SER A 200 22.48 3.81 5.54
CA SER A 200 23.65 2.98 5.24
C SER A 200 24.77 3.07 6.30
N VAL A 201 24.40 3.38 7.55
CA VAL A 201 25.31 3.41 8.69
C VAL A 201 25.39 2.02 9.29
N GLU A 202 26.61 1.51 9.46
CA GLU A 202 26.83 0.22 10.09
C GLU A 202 26.43 0.26 11.58
N GLY A 203 25.59 -0.70 12.00
CA GLY A 203 25.14 -0.85 13.38
C GLY A 203 23.63 -0.74 13.55
N LEU A 204 23.17 -0.78 14.80
CA LEU A 204 21.76 -0.60 15.14
C LEU A 204 21.48 0.89 15.37
N MET A 205 20.92 1.54 14.36
CA MET A 205 20.51 2.93 14.41
C MET A 205 18.99 3.01 14.49
N GLN A 206 18.50 3.88 15.37
CA GLN A 206 17.08 4.23 15.44
C GLN A 206 16.96 5.74 15.31
N GLY A 207 16.17 6.18 14.33
CA GLY A 207 15.89 7.59 14.08
C GLY A 207 15.23 8.27 15.27
N LEU A 208 15.59 9.53 15.50
CA LEU A 208 14.89 10.35 16.49
C LEU A 208 13.40 10.44 16.14
N GLY A 209 12.55 10.27 17.14
CA GLY A 209 11.10 10.28 16.93
C GLY A 209 10.51 8.95 16.45
N ALA A 210 11.32 7.89 16.30
CA ALA A 210 10.84 6.53 16.06
C ALA A 210 9.77 6.12 17.08
N ASN A 211 8.79 5.33 16.63
CA ASN A 211 7.67 4.86 17.45
C ASN A 211 6.91 6.00 18.16
N GLY A 212 6.75 7.13 17.47
CA GLY A 212 6.11 8.34 17.99
C GLY A 212 4.68 8.11 18.52
N GLY A 213 4.32 8.81 19.60
CA GLY A 213 3.05 8.63 20.31
C GLY A 213 1.82 9.31 19.68
N GLU A 214 1.97 10.01 18.56
CA GLU A 214 0.87 10.75 17.90
C GLU A 214 0.02 9.83 17.01
N GLY A 215 0.69 8.93 16.30
CA GLY A 215 0.07 8.05 15.33
C GLY A 215 1.15 7.32 14.55
N LEU A 216 0.71 6.45 13.66
CA LEU A 216 1.55 5.85 12.63
C LEU A 216 0.89 6.04 11.27
N VAL A 217 1.71 6.00 10.23
CA VAL A 217 1.26 6.03 8.84
C VAL A 217 1.22 4.60 8.33
N LEU A 218 0.12 4.25 7.67
CA LEU A 218 -0.12 2.94 7.06
C LEU A 218 -0.14 3.14 5.55
N GLU A 219 0.87 2.61 4.88
CA GLU A 219 0.78 2.34 3.46
C GLU A 219 0.08 1.00 3.27
N MET A 220 -1.06 1.01 2.59
CA MET A 220 -1.87 -0.18 2.35
C MET A 220 -1.80 -0.53 0.88
N GLU A 221 -1.44 -1.77 0.56
CA GLU A 221 -1.63 -2.40 -0.74
C GLU A 221 -2.66 -3.52 -0.61
N HIS A 222 -3.81 -3.39 -1.25
CA HIS A 222 -4.85 -4.42 -1.26
C HIS A 222 -5.11 -4.94 -2.66
N ARG A 223 -5.03 -6.26 -2.83
CA ARG A 223 -5.26 -6.93 -4.11
C ARG A 223 -6.73 -7.32 -4.24
N ARG A 224 -7.41 -6.72 -5.22
CA ARG A 224 -8.80 -7.02 -5.53
C ARG A 224 -8.92 -8.41 -6.14
N LYS A 225 -10.14 -8.95 -6.17
CA LYS A 225 -10.46 -10.21 -6.86
C LYS A 225 -10.09 -10.20 -8.35
N SER A 226 -10.01 -9.02 -8.97
CA SER A 226 -9.59 -8.85 -10.36
C SER A 226 -8.06 -8.91 -10.55
N GLY A 227 -7.28 -9.09 -9.48
CA GLY A 227 -5.81 -9.03 -9.49
C GLY A 227 -5.22 -7.61 -9.44
N ARG A 228 -6.04 -6.56 -9.62
CA ARG A 228 -5.57 -5.16 -9.53
C ARG A 228 -5.31 -4.75 -8.08
N GLY A 229 -4.14 -4.19 -7.82
CA GLY A 229 -3.77 -3.61 -6.53
C GLY A 229 -4.37 -2.22 -6.32
N VAL A 230 -4.81 -1.92 -5.10
CA VAL A 230 -5.14 -0.57 -4.62
C VAL A 230 -4.07 -0.18 -3.62
N ARG A 231 -3.40 0.94 -3.86
CA ARG A 231 -2.43 1.52 -2.92
C ARG A 231 -2.98 2.82 -2.36
N GLU A 232 -2.93 2.97 -1.04
CA GLU A 232 -3.41 4.17 -0.36
C GLU A 232 -2.72 4.36 0.99
N TRP A 233 -2.59 5.62 1.42
CA TRP A 233 -1.89 6.00 2.65
C TRP A 233 -2.86 6.52 3.70
N TYR A 234 -2.84 5.90 4.88
CA TYR A 234 -3.71 6.24 6.00
C TYR A 234 -2.89 6.66 7.22
N ILE A 235 -3.53 7.40 8.11
CA ILE A 235 -3.03 7.70 9.44
C ILE A 235 -3.89 6.95 10.45
N LEU A 236 -3.21 6.19 11.31
CA LEU A 236 -3.77 5.57 12.49
C LEU A 236 -3.31 6.38 13.73
N PRO A 237 -4.17 7.20 14.35
CA PRO A 237 -3.81 7.95 15.54
C PRO A 237 -3.78 7.02 16.76
N HIS A 238 -2.80 7.21 17.64
CA HIS A 238 -2.69 6.39 18.85
C HIS A 238 -3.84 6.66 19.83
N GLY A 239 -4.36 5.58 20.43
CA GLY A 239 -5.50 5.54 21.37
C GLY A 239 -5.55 6.67 22.40
N SER A 240 -4.39 7.11 22.88
CA SER A 240 -4.27 7.86 24.12
C SER A 240 -4.07 9.38 23.96
N ARG A 241 -3.87 9.90 22.73
CA ARG A 241 -3.56 11.33 22.50
C ARG A 241 -4.40 12.02 21.42
N ALA A 242 -5.32 11.29 20.79
CA ALA A 242 -6.30 11.91 19.90
C ALA A 242 -7.22 12.80 20.75
N ASN A 243 -6.94 14.11 20.74
CA ASN A 243 -7.74 15.11 21.44
C ASN A 243 -9.17 15.03 20.88
N PRO A 244 -10.18 14.61 21.66
CA PRO A 244 -11.53 14.36 21.14
C PRO A 244 -12.18 15.62 20.56
N ASN A 245 -11.66 16.81 20.87
CA ASN A 245 -12.13 18.08 20.33
C ASN A 245 -11.62 18.44 18.92
N ARG A 246 -10.68 17.69 18.34
CA ARG A 246 -10.18 17.94 16.97
C ARG A 246 -10.85 17.09 15.89
N LEU A 247 -11.61 16.07 16.26
CA LEU A 247 -12.41 15.29 15.32
C LEU A 247 -13.90 15.55 15.60
N GLY A 248 -14.60 16.14 14.63
CA GLY A 248 -16.03 16.42 14.75
C GLY A 248 -16.90 15.17 14.98
N PRO A 249 -18.22 15.34 15.16
CA PRO A 249 -19.17 14.31 15.65
C PRO A 249 -19.38 13.07 14.75
N LEU A 250 -18.56 12.87 13.72
CA LEU A 250 -18.48 11.67 12.88
C LEU A 250 -17.34 10.71 13.28
N SER A 251 -16.59 11.03 14.35
CA SER A 251 -15.33 10.39 14.76
C SER A 251 -15.45 9.01 15.45
N LYS A 252 -16.39 8.17 15.04
CA LYS A 252 -16.36 6.74 15.44
C LYS A 252 -15.30 5.96 14.67
N GLU A 253 -14.83 6.49 13.54
CA GLU A 253 -13.75 5.92 12.75
C GLU A 253 -12.47 6.75 12.93
N LYS A 254 -11.45 6.10 13.48
CA LYS A 254 -10.19 6.71 13.88
C LYS A 254 -9.15 6.66 12.76
N PHE A 255 -9.57 6.83 11.51
CA PHE A 255 -8.70 6.74 10.34
C PHE A 255 -8.91 7.97 9.47
N MET A 256 -7.81 8.44 8.89
CA MET A 256 -7.73 9.61 8.04
C MET A 256 -6.79 9.27 6.89
N LEU A 257 -7.05 9.79 5.69
CA LEU A 257 -6.08 9.71 4.60
C LEU A 257 -4.90 10.63 4.90
N LEU A 258 -3.69 10.22 4.52
CA LEU A 258 -2.50 11.04 4.73
C LEU A 258 -2.63 12.43 4.11
N GLU A 259 -3.24 12.52 2.93
CA GLU A 259 -3.54 13.77 2.22
C GLU A 259 -4.46 14.73 3.01
N ASP A 260 -5.30 14.20 3.90
CA ASP A 260 -6.26 14.98 4.67
C ASP A 260 -5.67 15.47 6.01
N HIS A 261 -4.43 15.08 6.35
CA HIS A 261 -3.77 15.50 7.58
C HIS A 261 -3.35 16.98 7.52
N PRO A 262 -3.64 17.79 8.55
CA PRO A 262 -3.38 19.23 8.51
C PRO A 262 -1.92 19.59 8.26
N ASP A 263 -0.98 18.84 8.83
CA ASP A 263 0.47 19.09 8.66
C ASP A 263 1.05 18.47 7.38
N TYR A 264 0.28 17.65 6.66
CA TYR A 264 0.71 17.02 5.40
C TYR A 264 0.09 17.68 4.17
N ARG A 265 -1.12 18.24 4.31
CA ARG A 265 -1.83 18.91 3.24
C ARG A 265 -0.99 20.11 2.77
N SER A 266 -0.60 20.09 1.51
CA SER A 266 -0.04 21.28 0.87
C SER A 266 -1.08 22.40 0.95
N PRO A 267 -0.71 23.64 1.29
CA PRO A 267 -1.63 24.76 1.19
C PRO A 267 -2.16 24.79 -0.25
N GLU A 268 -3.48 24.69 -0.41
CA GLU A 268 -4.08 25.04 -1.69
C GLU A 268 -3.73 26.50 -1.93
N PRO A 269 -3.28 26.89 -3.15
CA PRO A 269 -3.14 28.29 -3.46
C PRO A 269 -4.51 28.93 -3.21
N ASP A 270 -4.56 29.94 -2.34
CA ASP A 270 -5.78 30.65 -2.01
C ASP A 270 -6.45 31.10 -3.31
N ALA A 271 -7.55 30.45 -3.70
CA ALA A 271 -8.40 30.86 -4.83
C ALA A 271 -9.19 32.16 -4.51
N THR A 272 -8.64 33.03 -3.65
CA THR A 272 -9.23 34.30 -3.23
C THR A 272 -8.24 35.47 -3.28
N ALA A 273 -7.02 35.27 -3.79
CA ALA A 273 -6.12 36.36 -4.16
C ALA A 273 -5.91 36.33 -5.69
N ASP A 274 -6.32 37.40 -6.35
CA ASP A 274 -6.15 37.73 -7.77
C ASP A 274 -7.05 37.00 -8.78
N ALA A 275 -8.34 37.33 -8.72
CA ALA A 275 -9.29 37.16 -9.83
C ALA A 275 -9.23 38.33 -10.85
N GLU A 276 -8.14 39.10 -10.89
CA GLU A 276 -7.95 40.19 -11.85
C GLU A 276 -6.51 40.24 -12.39
N GLU A 277 -6.02 39.18 -13.02
CA GLU A 277 -5.21 39.32 -14.24
C GLU A 277 -5.03 37.96 -14.92
N GLY A 278 -5.26 37.94 -16.23
CA GLY A 278 -5.54 36.73 -16.99
C GLY A 278 -4.38 35.75 -17.12
N GLY A 279 -4.71 34.48 -16.93
CA GLY A 279 -3.93 33.34 -17.41
C GLY A 279 -4.74 32.06 -17.23
N PRO A 280 -5.12 31.34 -18.31
CA PRO A 280 -5.77 30.05 -18.16
C PRO A 280 -4.77 29.05 -17.58
N GLU A 281 -5.12 28.56 -16.40
CA GLU A 281 -4.92 27.20 -15.93
C GLU A 281 -3.47 26.67 -15.97
N ALA A 282 -2.83 26.75 -14.81
CA ALA A 282 -1.66 25.97 -14.44
C ALA A 282 -2.00 24.46 -14.28
N THR A 283 -2.56 23.84 -15.32
CA THR A 283 -2.54 22.40 -15.51
C THR A 283 -1.32 22.07 -16.36
N THR A 284 -0.34 21.41 -15.75
CA THR A 284 0.87 20.95 -16.42
C THR A 284 0.47 19.96 -17.53
N PHE A 285 0.44 20.46 -18.76
CA PHE A 285 0.19 19.79 -20.04
C PHE A 285 -1.26 19.49 -20.43
N GLU A 286 -2.07 20.54 -20.63
CA GLU A 286 -3.09 20.47 -21.69
C GLU A 286 -2.49 20.98 -23.02
N LEU A 287 -2.10 20.06 -23.91
CA LEU A 287 -1.72 20.35 -25.31
C LEU A 287 -2.95 20.68 -26.18
N GLY A 288 -3.91 21.41 -25.60
CA GLY A 288 -5.06 21.95 -26.32
C GLY A 288 -4.69 23.25 -27.00
N LEU A 289 -4.96 23.37 -28.30
CA LEU A 289 -4.90 24.68 -28.95
C LEU A 289 -5.99 25.57 -28.35
N THR A 290 -5.60 26.74 -27.84
CA THR A 290 -6.54 27.79 -27.45
C THR A 290 -7.43 28.17 -28.64
N ASP A 291 -8.64 28.68 -28.40
CA ASP A 291 -9.57 29.04 -29.48
C ASP A 291 -8.98 30.06 -30.47
N LYS A 292 -8.03 30.89 -30.00
CA LYS A 292 -7.27 31.80 -30.85
C LYS A 292 -6.32 31.04 -31.78
N GLN A 293 -5.55 30.10 -31.25
CA GLN A 293 -4.65 29.25 -32.05
C GLN A 293 -5.41 28.31 -32.99
N ARG A 294 -6.62 27.86 -32.62
CA ARG A 294 -7.49 27.08 -33.50
C ARG A 294 -7.96 27.92 -34.70
N ARG A 295 -8.41 29.16 -34.46
CA ARG A 295 -8.78 30.11 -35.53
C ARG A 295 -7.60 30.44 -36.44
N ASP A 296 -6.43 30.67 -35.86
CA ASP A 296 -5.23 30.98 -36.65
C ASP A 296 -4.83 29.77 -37.51
N ARG A 297 -4.90 28.53 -36.98
CA ARG A 297 -4.67 27.31 -37.78
C ARG A 297 -5.68 27.14 -38.91
N GLU A 298 -6.96 27.44 -38.66
CA GLU A 298 -8.01 27.36 -39.68
C GLU A 298 -7.91 28.47 -40.73
N GLY A 299 -7.32 29.62 -40.39
CA GLY A 299 -7.08 30.74 -41.29
C GLY A 299 -5.80 30.63 -42.14
N VAL A 300 -4.93 29.64 -41.87
CA VAL A 300 -3.74 29.38 -42.69
C VAL A 300 -4.16 28.69 -43.99
N VAL A 301 -4.15 29.46 -45.08
CA VAL A 301 -4.37 28.93 -46.44
C VAL A 301 -3.09 28.27 -46.92
N LEU A 302 -3.06 26.95 -46.84
CA LEU A 302 -1.98 26.15 -47.43
C LEU A 302 -2.17 26.09 -48.96
N PRO A 303 -1.12 26.33 -49.75
CA PRO A 303 -1.14 26.02 -51.19
C PRO A 303 -1.58 24.57 -51.39
N TYR A 304 -2.58 24.34 -52.26
CA TYR A 304 -3.11 23.02 -52.65
C TYR A 304 -3.99 22.27 -51.64
N HIS A 305 -4.34 22.84 -50.48
CA HIS A 305 -5.22 22.16 -49.50
C HIS A 305 -6.68 22.01 -49.97
N ASP A 306 -7.15 22.87 -50.89
CA ASP A 306 -8.45 22.71 -51.54
C ASP A 306 -8.54 21.46 -52.43
N ALA A 307 -7.40 20.96 -52.93
CA ALA A 307 -7.35 19.76 -53.75
C ALA A 307 -7.63 18.47 -52.96
N GLN A 308 -7.58 18.51 -51.62
CA GLN A 308 -7.90 17.37 -50.75
C GLN A 308 -9.34 17.38 -50.23
N LYS A 309 -10.04 18.53 -50.24
CA LYS A 309 -11.40 18.66 -49.70
C LYS A 309 -12.51 18.53 -50.74
N GLY A 310 -12.25 18.90 -51.98
CA GLY A 310 -13.11 18.56 -53.11
C GLY A 310 -12.60 17.28 -53.76
N GLY A 311 -13.46 16.27 -53.95
CA GLY A 311 -13.13 15.02 -54.64
C GLY A 311 -12.81 15.24 -56.13
N VAL A 312 -11.72 15.95 -56.40
CA VAL A 312 -11.14 16.12 -57.73
C VAL A 312 -9.99 15.12 -57.84
N GLU A 313 -10.05 14.32 -58.90
CA GLU A 313 -9.22 13.18 -59.24
C GLU A 313 -7.76 13.56 -59.60
N GLY A 314 -7.09 14.36 -58.77
CA GLY A 314 -5.76 14.93 -59.06
C GLY A 314 -4.74 14.84 -57.92
N GLY A 315 -5.10 14.24 -56.78
CA GLY A 315 -4.25 14.19 -55.58
C GLY A 315 -3.60 12.82 -55.30
N ARG A 316 -3.31 12.02 -56.33
CA ARG A 316 -2.54 10.78 -56.13
C ARG A 316 -1.04 11.10 -56.22
N ILE A 317 -0.36 11.06 -55.08
CA ILE A 317 1.10 11.00 -55.04
C ILE A 317 1.47 9.59 -55.49
N LEU A 318 1.86 9.46 -56.76
CA LEU A 318 2.49 8.25 -57.27
C LEU A 318 3.97 8.30 -56.90
N TYR A 319 4.38 7.40 -56.01
CA TYR A 319 5.79 7.10 -55.81
C TYR A 319 6.24 6.24 -57.00
N ASP A 320 7.20 6.74 -57.77
CA ASP A 320 7.82 6.01 -58.87
C ASP A 320 9.15 5.45 -58.33
N MET A 321 9.27 4.13 -58.26
CA MET A 321 10.36 3.47 -57.57
C MET A 321 11.66 3.68 -58.36
N GLY A 322 12.66 4.29 -57.74
CA GLY A 322 13.97 4.48 -58.35
C GLY A 322 14.70 3.15 -58.47
N SER A 323 15.50 2.97 -59.52
CA SER A 323 16.33 1.76 -59.72
C SER A 323 17.42 1.56 -58.64
N GLU A 324 17.50 2.47 -57.68
CA GLU A 324 18.45 2.50 -56.57
C GLU A 324 17.81 2.04 -55.26
N ASP A 325 16.49 1.77 -55.25
CA ASP A 325 15.75 1.28 -54.09
C ASP A 325 15.93 -0.24 -53.97
N ASP A 326 16.80 -0.66 -53.06
CA ASP A 326 17.12 -2.05 -52.68
C ASP A 326 16.04 -2.63 -51.77
N PHE A 327 14.83 -2.80 -52.32
CA PHE A 327 13.72 -3.46 -51.65
C PHE A 327 13.96 -4.97 -51.59
N ASP A 328 14.29 -5.49 -50.40
CA ASP A 328 14.55 -6.91 -50.17
C ASP A 328 13.20 -7.65 -50.02
N GLU A 329 12.86 -8.51 -50.99
CA GLU A 329 11.55 -9.22 -51.03
C GLU A 329 11.36 -10.28 -49.92
N GLU A 330 12.35 -10.49 -49.04
CA GLU A 330 12.35 -11.56 -48.03
C GLU A 330 11.90 -11.10 -46.61
N GLU A 331 11.66 -9.81 -46.37
CA GLU A 331 11.40 -9.29 -45.00
C GLU A 331 9.92 -9.30 -44.56
N ASP A 332 8.95 -9.54 -45.45
CA ASP A 332 7.51 -9.36 -45.16
C ASP A 332 6.63 -10.63 -45.38
N GLU A 333 7.08 -11.80 -44.91
CA GLU A 333 6.15 -12.88 -44.50
C GLU A 333 6.12 -13.02 -42.97
N ILE A 334 5.36 -12.14 -42.29
CA ILE A 334 4.86 -12.38 -40.91
C ILE A 334 3.40 -11.98 -40.78
#